data_AF-A0AAE7E224-F1
#
_entry.id   AF-A0AAE7E224-F1
#
_cell.length_a   1.000
_cell.length_b   1.000
_cell.length_c   1.000
_cell.angle_alpha   90.00
_cell.angle_beta   90.00
_cell.angle_gamma   90.00
#
_symmetry.space_group_name_H-M   'P 1'
#
loop_
_entity.id
_entity.type
_entity.pdbx_description
1 polymer ?
#
loop_
_entity_poly.entity_id
_entity_poly.type
_entity_poly.pdbx_seq_one_letter_code
_entity_poly.pdbx_strand_id
1 'polypeptide(L)'
;MASYFAHKSSYVDDNVIIGDDTKIWHFSHILSGSNIGNNCSFGQNCVVGPKVNIGNGVKVQNNISIYEGVEVEDDVFLGPSMVFTNVTNPRAFIVRREEFKRTLLKKGCSIGANATIVCGVTIGEYALIGSGTVVNKDVKPYSLMVGVPARQIGWVSKAGNTLKFDENSIAIDNFDNSKYKIENDNLILIEE
;
A
#
# COMPACT_ATOMS: atom_id res chain seq x y z
N MET A 1 27.47 10.99 -5.45
CA MET A 1 26.81 10.69 -6.75
C MET A 1 25.32 10.59 -6.47
N ALA A 2 24.47 11.04 -7.40
CA ALA A 2 23.03 11.23 -7.14
C ALA A 2 22.41 9.96 -6.53
N SER A 3 21.89 10.08 -5.31
CA SER A 3 21.38 8.92 -4.57
C SER A 3 20.04 8.45 -5.13
N TYR A 4 19.23 9.37 -5.66
CA TYR A 4 17.94 9.08 -6.30
C TYR A 4 17.81 9.82 -7.65
N PHE A 5 16.83 9.41 -8.45
CA PHE A 5 16.42 10.07 -9.69
C PHE A 5 15.11 10.84 -9.48
N ALA A 6 15.07 12.12 -9.85
CA ALA A 6 13.83 12.87 -10.02
C ALA A 6 13.78 13.47 -11.41
N HIS A 7 12.69 13.21 -12.13
CA HIS A 7 12.48 13.80 -13.44
C HIS A 7 12.34 15.33 -13.33
N LYS A 8 12.90 16.08 -14.29
CA LYS A 8 12.91 17.56 -14.30
C LYS A 8 11.53 18.24 -14.25
N SER A 9 10.46 17.50 -14.53
CA SER A 9 9.08 18.01 -14.47
C SER A 9 8.40 17.75 -13.13
N SER A 10 9.11 17.14 -12.18
CA SER A 10 8.65 16.85 -10.84
C SER A 10 9.26 17.83 -9.86
N TYR A 11 8.56 18.06 -8.75
CA TYR A 11 8.98 19.00 -7.72
C TYR A 11 9.15 18.26 -6.39
N VAL A 12 10.27 18.50 -5.72
CA VAL A 12 10.57 17.97 -4.39
C VAL A 12 10.81 19.18 -3.51
N ASP A 13 9.96 19.36 -2.49
CA ASP A 13 10.09 20.46 -1.55
C ASP A 13 11.37 20.33 -0.69
N ASP A 14 11.73 21.42 0.00
CA ASP A 14 12.77 21.38 1.04
C ASP A 14 12.39 20.43 2.19
N ASN A 15 13.39 19.93 2.91
CA ASN A 15 13.24 19.03 4.06
C ASN A 15 12.53 17.69 3.72
N VAL A 16 12.75 17.18 2.52
CA VAL A 16 12.36 15.81 2.14
C VAL A 16 13.59 14.91 2.21
N ILE A 17 13.44 13.72 2.79
CA ILE A 17 14.47 12.67 2.77
C ILE A 17 14.08 11.63 1.73
N ILE A 18 14.97 11.33 0.80
CA ILE A 18 14.77 10.32 -0.24
C ILE A 18 15.98 9.38 -0.21
N GLY A 19 15.71 8.09 -0.04
CA GLY A 19 16.72 7.04 -0.04
C GLY A 19 17.28 6.72 -1.42
N ASP A 20 18.34 5.91 -1.41
CA ASP A 20 19.11 5.56 -2.60
C ASP A 20 18.31 4.71 -3.59
N ASP A 21 18.65 4.82 -4.87
CA ASP A 21 18.02 4.12 -6.01
C ASP A 21 16.52 4.36 -6.18
N THR A 22 15.96 5.34 -5.46
CA THR A 22 14.58 5.77 -5.62
C THR A 22 14.37 6.57 -6.90
N LYS A 23 13.25 6.35 -7.60
CA LYS A 23 12.91 7.01 -8.86
C LYS A 23 11.59 7.76 -8.74
N ILE A 24 11.61 9.05 -9.07
CA ILE A 24 10.44 9.92 -9.16
C ILE A 24 10.25 10.30 -10.62
N TRP A 25 9.22 9.74 -11.24
CA TRP A 25 8.86 10.01 -12.64
C TRP A 25 8.05 11.31 -12.76
N HIS A 26 7.64 11.63 -13.98
CA HIS A 26 7.10 12.92 -14.42
C HIS A 26 5.96 13.49 -13.58
N PHE A 27 5.96 14.82 -13.40
CA PHE A 27 4.83 15.59 -12.86
C PHE A 27 4.41 15.18 -11.45
N SER A 28 5.33 14.65 -10.66
CA SER A 28 5.08 14.26 -9.28
C SER A 28 5.51 15.38 -8.32
N HIS A 29 4.84 15.47 -7.18
CA HIS A 29 5.15 16.44 -6.13
C HIS A 29 5.37 15.73 -4.79
N ILE A 30 6.58 15.84 -4.25
CA ILE A 30 6.91 15.33 -2.91
C ILE A 30 6.98 16.52 -1.94
N LEU A 31 6.06 16.55 -0.99
CA LEU A 31 5.86 17.66 -0.06
C LEU A 31 6.78 17.56 1.17
N SER A 32 7.11 18.72 1.71
CA SER A 32 8.05 18.90 2.83
C SER A 32 7.76 18.01 4.04
N GLY A 33 8.83 17.54 4.69
CA GLY A 33 8.78 16.70 5.89
C GLY A 33 8.49 15.23 5.63
N SER A 34 8.37 14.80 4.37
CA SER A 34 8.17 13.39 4.01
C SER A 34 9.49 12.64 3.95
N ASN A 35 9.46 11.36 4.35
CA ASN A 35 10.60 10.45 4.32
C ASN A 35 10.29 9.27 3.39
N ILE A 36 11.14 9.03 2.41
CA ILE A 36 11.01 7.95 1.43
C ILE A 36 12.26 7.07 1.52
N GLY A 37 12.07 5.76 1.68
CA GLY A 37 13.17 4.80 1.75
C GLY A 37 13.90 4.58 0.43
N ASN A 38 14.74 3.54 0.42
CA ASN A 38 15.56 3.17 -0.74
C ASN A 38 14.75 2.36 -1.76
N ASN A 39 15.21 2.29 -3.00
CA ASN A 39 14.69 1.44 -4.06
C ASN A 39 13.19 1.63 -4.36
N CYS A 40 12.65 2.82 -4.12
CA CYS A 40 11.24 3.12 -4.41
C CYS A 40 11.05 3.58 -5.86
N SER A 41 9.83 3.47 -6.36
CA SER A 41 9.47 4.03 -7.67
C SER A 41 8.12 4.72 -7.62
N PHE A 42 8.08 5.99 -7.98
CA PHE A 42 6.88 6.81 -8.06
C PHE A 42 6.59 7.16 -9.51
N GLY A 43 5.47 6.66 -10.03
CA GLY A 43 4.98 6.90 -11.38
C GLY A 43 4.65 8.37 -11.66
N GLN A 44 3.99 8.60 -12.79
CA GLN A 44 3.57 9.93 -13.19
C GLN A 44 2.47 10.49 -12.28
N ASN A 45 2.52 11.79 -11.99
CA ASN A 45 1.45 12.51 -11.28
C ASN A 45 1.16 11.91 -9.88
N CYS A 46 2.22 11.57 -9.15
CA CYS A 46 2.09 11.18 -7.75
C CYS A 46 2.22 12.40 -6.83
N VAL A 47 1.47 12.41 -5.74
CA VAL A 47 1.59 13.41 -4.68
C VAL A 47 1.90 12.68 -3.38
N VAL A 48 2.94 13.09 -2.66
CA VAL A 48 3.34 12.47 -1.39
C VAL A 48 3.50 13.54 -0.33
N GLY A 49 2.75 13.42 0.77
CA GLY A 49 2.92 14.27 1.95
C GLY A 49 1.82 15.32 2.16
N PRO A 50 2.08 16.27 3.08
CA PRO A 50 3.30 16.41 3.88
C PRO A 50 3.44 15.30 4.94
N LYS A 51 4.64 15.17 5.53
CA LYS A 51 4.91 14.32 6.72
C LYS A 51 4.49 12.84 6.57
N VAL A 52 4.71 12.27 5.41
CA VAL A 52 4.45 10.85 5.15
C VAL A 52 5.74 10.05 5.30
N ASN A 53 5.64 8.85 5.86
CA ASN A 53 6.74 7.89 5.92
C ASN A 53 6.47 6.73 4.97
N ILE A 54 7.42 6.48 4.07
CA ILE A 54 7.41 5.38 3.09
C ILE A 54 8.68 4.54 3.30
N GLY A 55 8.49 3.23 3.44
CA GLY A 55 9.57 2.25 3.55
C GLY A 55 10.39 2.09 2.27
N ASN A 56 11.12 0.98 2.19
CA ASN A 56 11.99 0.61 1.09
C ASN A 56 11.25 -0.25 0.06
N GLY A 57 11.70 -0.24 -1.20
CA GLY A 57 11.17 -1.13 -2.24
C GLY A 57 9.74 -0.82 -2.68
N VAL A 58 9.13 0.27 -2.19
CA VAL A 58 7.74 0.63 -2.45
C VAL A 58 7.54 1.03 -3.90
N LYS A 59 6.51 0.48 -4.54
CA LYS A 59 6.16 0.76 -5.93
C LYS A 59 4.83 1.49 -6.01
N VAL A 60 4.90 2.77 -6.31
CA VAL A 60 3.75 3.68 -6.47
C VAL A 60 3.53 3.91 -7.95
N GLN A 61 2.43 3.38 -8.49
CA GLN A 61 2.07 3.57 -9.89
C GLN A 61 1.49 4.98 -10.13
N ASN A 62 1.13 5.29 -11.38
CA ASN A 62 0.67 6.63 -11.78
C ASN A 62 -0.60 7.07 -11.04
N ASN A 63 -0.74 8.39 -10.83
CA ASN A 63 -1.92 9.09 -10.31
C ASN A 63 -2.30 8.75 -8.86
N ILE A 64 -1.31 8.57 -7.99
CA ILE A 64 -1.56 8.20 -6.59
C ILE A 64 -1.22 9.38 -5.68
N SER A 65 -2.14 9.72 -4.79
CA SER A 65 -1.93 10.72 -3.73
C SER A 65 -1.82 10.04 -2.38
N ILE A 66 -0.65 10.13 -1.75
CA ILE A 66 -0.36 9.60 -0.42
C ILE A 66 -0.38 10.78 0.56
N TYR A 67 -1.49 10.94 1.26
CA TYR A 67 -1.75 12.09 2.13
C TYR A 67 -1.12 11.92 3.52
N GLU A 68 -0.98 13.04 4.25
CA GLU A 68 -0.70 13.04 5.69
C GLU A 68 -1.62 12.06 6.43
N GLY A 69 -1.04 11.24 7.30
CA GLY A 69 -1.72 10.16 8.01
C GLY A 69 -1.65 8.79 7.32
N VAL A 70 -1.17 8.70 6.09
CA VAL A 70 -0.85 7.41 5.44
C VAL A 70 0.58 7.01 5.78
N GLU A 71 0.74 5.77 6.26
CA GLU A 71 2.04 5.17 6.57
C GLU A 71 2.22 3.90 5.74
N VAL A 72 3.35 3.81 5.02
CA VAL A 72 3.62 2.73 4.07
C VAL A 72 4.89 2.01 4.46
N GLU A 73 4.78 0.74 4.85
CA GLU A 73 5.92 -0.12 5.16
C GLU A 73 6.64 -0.61 3.89
N ASP A 74 7.69 -1.42 4.07
CA ASP A 74 8.53 -1.93 2.99
C ASP A 74 7.75 -2.78 1.97
N ASP A 75 8.22 -2.81 0.73
CA ASP A 75 7.77 -3.71 -0.34
C ASP A 75 6.28 -3.58 -0.72
N VAL A 76 5.61 -2.50 -0.32
CA VAL A 76 4.21 -2.25 -0.67
C VAL A 76 4.07 -1.91 -2.15
N PHE A 77 3.04 -2.47 -2.79
CA PHE A 77 2.65 -2.14 -4.16
C PHE A 77 1.36 -1.33 -4.17
N LEU A 78 1.38 -0.13 -4.74
CA LEU A 78 0.20 0.71 -4.94
C LEU A 78 -0.12 0.80 -6.43
N GLY A 79 -1.17 0.08 -6.85
CA GLY A 79 -1.59 -0.05 -8.24
C GLY A 79 -2.11 1.26 -8.86
N PRO A 80 -2.15 1.34 -10.20
CA PRO A 80 -2.43 2.59 -10.91
C PRO A 80 -3.73 3.23 -10.45
N SER A 81 -3.67 4.52 -10.12
CA SER A 81 -4.81 5.33 -9.71
C SER A 81 -5.60 4.78 -8.52
N MET A 82 -4.98 3.97 -7.64
CA MET A 82 -5.59 3.68 -6.34
C MET A 82 -5.68 4.96 -5.50
N VAL A 83 -6.67 5.01 -4.61
CA VAL A 83 -7.06 6.24 -3.91
C VAL A 83 -7.00 6.04 -2.40
N PHE A 84 -6.27 6.91 -1.72
CA PHE A 84 -6.35 7.08 -0.28
C PHE A 84 -7.38 8.16 0.10
N THR A 85 -7.84 8.10 1.33
CA THR A 85 -8.56 9.19 1.99
C THR A 85 -7.88 9.47 3.33
N ASN A 86 -8.19 10.59 3.98
CA ASN A 86 -7.71 10.92 5.33
C ASN A 86 -8.82 11.44 6.25
N VAL A 87 -9.96 11.86 5.72
CA VAL A 87 -11.15 12.28 6.46
C VAL A 87 -12.32 11.38 6.07
N THR A 88 -13.04 10.86 7.06
CA THR A 88 -14.16 9.92 6.83
C THR A 88 -15.43 10.60 6.32
N ASN A 89 -15.66 11.87 6.69
CA ASN A 89 -16.90 12.62 6.43
C ASN A 89 -16.62 14.07 5.99
N PRO A 90 -15.90 14.29 4.88
CA PRO A 90 -15.50 15.62 4.44
C PRO A 90 -16.70 16.50 4.06
N ARG A 91 -16.64 17.78 4.44
CA ARG A 91 -17.55 18.84 4.01
C ARG A 91 -16.74 20.09 3.70
N ALA A 92 -16.94 20.69 2.53
CA ALA A 92 -16.09 21.78 2.04
C ALA A 92 -16.03 23.00 2.99
N PHE A 93 -17.12 23.29 3.72
CA PHE A 93 -17.21 24.38 4.68
C PHE A 93 -16.72 24.02 6.09
N ILE A 94 -16.27 22.79 6.33
CA ILE A 94 -15.77 22.31 7.62
C ILE A 94 -14.32 21.85 7.45
N VAL A 95 -13.40 22.56 8.11
CA VAL A 95 -11.98 22.17 8.14
C VAL A 95 -11.79 21.07 9.19
N ARG A 96 -11.42 19.86 8.74
CA ARG A 96 -11.21 18.66 9.59
C ARG A 96 -9.76 18.20 9.65
N ARG A 97 -8.80 19.12 9.58
CA ARG A 97 -7.35 18.79 9.58
C ARG A 97 -6.91 18.04 10.84
N GLU A 98 -7.54 18.33 11.98
CA GLU A 98 -7.26 17.66 13.26
C GLU A 98 -7.90 16.26 13.37
N GLU A 99 -8.74 15.89 12.42
CA GLU A 99 -9.48 14.62 12.44
C GLU A 99 -8.91 13.58 11.46
N PHE A 100 -7.73 13.83 10.88
CA PHE A 100 -7.09 12.90 9.97
C PHE A 100 -6.93 11.53 10.62
N LYS A 101 -7.42 10.50 9.93
CA LYS A 101 -7.34 9.11 10.40
C LYS A 101 -6.14 8.43 9.78
N ARG A 102 -5.35 7.80 10.65
CA ARG A 102 -4.18 7.01 10.26
C ARG A 102 -4.61 5.83 9.38
N THR A 103 -3.89 5.62 8.29
CA THR A 103 -4.03 4.45 7.42
C THR A 103 -2.67 3.77 7.33
N LEU A 104 -2.58 2.49 7.70
CA LEU A 104 -1.33 1.74 7.72
C LEU A 104 -1.34 0.65 6.65
N LEU A 105 -0.32 0.67 5.79
CA LEU A 105 -0.08 -0.35 4.78
C LEU A 105 1.12 -1.16 5.25
N LYS A 106 0.87 -2.41 5.66
CA LYS A 106 1.93 -3.27 6.15
C LYS A 106 2.75 -3.90 5.03
N LYS A 107 3.92 -4.40 5.41
CA LYS A 107 4.94 -4.94 4.51
C LYS A 107 4.37 -5.85 3.43
N GLY A 108 4.78 -5.61 2.19
CA GLY A 108 4.45 -6.48 1.05
C GLY A 108 2.99 -6.50 0.62
N CYS A 109 2.10 -5.73 1.27
CA CYS A 109 0.72 -5.66 0.85
C CYS A 109 0.60 -5.01 -0.54
N SER A 110 -0.42 -5.43 -1.30
CA SER A 110 -0.64 -4.99 -2.67
C SER A 110 -2.03 -4.41 -2.80
N ILE A 111 -2.11 -3.17 -3.29
CA ILE A 111 -3.35 -2.47 -3.57
C ILE A 111 -3.59 -2.45 -5.07
N GLY A 112 -4.67 -3.10 -5.52
CA GLY A 112 -5.03 -3.19 -6.94
C GLY A 112 -5.35 -1.85 -7.57
N ALA A 113 -5.32 -1.83 -8.91
CA ALA A 113 -5.60 -0.63 -9.70
C ALA A 113 -6.98 -0.05 -9.34
N ASN A 114 -7.05 1.27 -9.19
CA ASN A 114 -8.31 2.00 -8.91
C ASN A 114 -9.07 1.53 -7.65
N ALA A 115 -8.41 0.82 -6.73
CA ALA A 115 -8.98 0.51 -5.42
C ALA A 115 -9.01 1.76 -4.54
N THR A 116 -9.98 1.85 -3.62
CA THR A 116 -10.12 2.96 -2.67
C THR A 116 -9.95 2.47 -1.25
N ILE A 117 -9.10 3.13 -0.47
CA ILE A 117 -8.86 2.85 0.95
C ILE A 117 -9.50 3.96 1.78
N VAL A 118 -10.59 3.63 2.48
CA VAL A 118 -11.20 4.53 3.46
C VAL A 118 -10.26 4.64 4.66
N CYS A 119 -9.99 5.87 5.08
CA CYS A 119 -9.05 6.15 6.16
C CYS A 119 -9.42 5.50 7.50
N GLY A 120 -8.42 5.27 8.34
CA GLY A 120 -8.61 4.64 9.65
C GLY A 120 -8.50 3.12 9.64
N VAL A 121 -8.00 2.54 8.55
CA VAL A 121 -7.85 1.09 8.39
C VAL A 121 -6.38 0.67 8.32
N THR A 122 -6.12 -0.57 8.70
CA THR A 122 -4.83 -1.25 8.51
C THR A 122 -4.98 -2.33 7.44
N ILE A 123 -4.06 -2.33 6.47
CA ILE A 123 -3.91 -3.41 5.48
C ILE A 123 -2.79 -4.32 5.95
N GLY A 124 -3.11 -5.57 6.24
CA GLY A 124 -2.16 -6.56 6.76
C GLY A 124 -1.04 -6.94 5.78
N GLU A 125 0.02 -7.53 6.31
CA GLU A 125 1.19 -7.96 5.54
C GLU A 125 0.79 -8.87 4.40
N TYR A 126 1.35 -8.65 3.20
CA TYR A 126 1.08 -9.47 2.01
C TYR A 126 -0.39 -9.62 1.61
N ALA A 127 -1.31 -8.82 2.18
CA ALA A 127 -2.70 -8.81 1.74
C ALA A 127 -2.78 -8.32 0.29
N LEU A 128 -3.71 -8.88 -0.49
CA LEU A 128 -3.93 -8.52 -1.89
C LEU A 128 -5.34 -7.94 -2.04
N ILE A 129 -5.40 -6.63 -2.29
CA ILE A 129 -6.65 -5.93 -2.60
C ILE A 129 -6.84 -5.95 -4.11
N GLY A 130 -7.93 -6.54 -4.59
CA GLY A 130 -8.26 -6.58 -6.00
C GLY A 130 -8.57 -5.19 -6.57
N SER A 131 -8.40 -5.04 -7.89
CA SER A 131 -8.70 -3.78 -8.59
C SER A 131 -10.14 -3.31 -8.37
N GLY A 132 -10.34 -2.00 -8.24
CA GLY A 132 -11.66 -1.38 -8.03
C GLY A 132 -12.31 -1.63 -6.67
N THR A 133 -11.61 -2.29 -5.75
CA THR A 133 -12.14 -2.65 -4.42
C THR A 133 -12.22 -1.43 -3.50
N VAL A 134 -13.27 -1.33 -2.68
CA VAL A 134 -13.41 -0.27 -1.67
C VAL A 134 -13.24 -0.86 -0.28
N VAL A 135 -12.07 -0.64 0.32
CA VAL A 135 -11.73 -1.14 1.66
C VAL A 135 -12.21 -0.14 2.71
N ASN A 136 -13.04 -0.60 3.64
CA ASN A 136 -13.61 0.20 4.71
C ASN A 136 -13.47 -0.41 6.11
N LYS A 137 -12.67 -1.48 6.24
CA LYS A 137 -12.34 -2.17 7.49
C LYS A 137 -10.92 -2.72 7.39
N ASP A 138 -10.32 -3.04 8.54
CA ASP A 138 -9.02 -3.69 8.60
C ASP A 138 -9.00 -5.00 7.80
N VAL A 139 -7.86 -5.27 7.18
CA VAL A 139 -7.61 -6.44 6.34
C VAL A 139 -6.55 -7.30 7.01
N LYS A 140 -6.84 -8.59 7.22
CA LYS A 140 -5.89 -9.52 7.82
C LYS A 140 -4.70 -9.75 6.87
N PRO A 141 -3.51 -10.10 7.40
CA PRO A 141 -2.38 -10.50 6.57
C PRO A 141 -2.77 -11.57 5.56
N TYR A 142 -2.18 -11.56 4.37
CA TYR A 142 -2.42 -12.55 3.30
C TYR A 142 -3.86 -12.61 2.74
N SER A 143 -4.77 -11.75 3.18
CA SER A 143 -6.17 -11.81 2.72
C SER A 143 -6.30 -11.36 1.26
N LEU A 144 -7.08 -12.10 0.49
CA LEU A 144 -7.53 -11.68 -0.84
C LEU A 144 -8.88 -10.96 -0.72
N MET A 145 -8.88 -9.65 -0.95
CA MET A 145 -10.06 -8.79 -0.79
C MET A 145 -10.57 -8.31 -2.14
N VAL A 146 -11.88 -8.40 -2.41
CA VAL A 146 -12.50 -7.84 -3.62
C VAL A 146 -13.84 -7.17 -3.33
N GLY A 147 -14.26 -6.27 -4.23
CA GLY A 147 -15.64 -5.76 -4.29
C GLY A 147 -15.88 -4.43 -3.56
N VAL A 148 -17.13 -3.98 -3.60
CA VAL A 148 -17.59 -2.70 -3.04
C VAL A 148 -18.83 -2.93 -2.18
N PRO A 149 -18.73 -2.91 -0.83
CA PRO A 149 -17.50 -2.82 -0.04
C PRO A 149 -16.67 -4.12 -0.12
N ALA A 150 -15.40 -4.03 0.24
CA ALA A 150 -14.46 -5.15 0.21
C ALA A 150 -14.96 -6.34 1.05
N ARG A 151 -14.80 -7.54 0.49
CA ARG A 151 -15.03 -8.82 1.16
C ARG A 151 -13.85 -9.74 0.89
N GLN A 152 -13.46 -10.51 1.91
CA GLN A 152 -12.46 -11.53 1.76
C GLN A 152 -13.05 -12.70 0.95
N ILE A 153 -12.35 -13.13 -0.09
CA ILE A 153 -12.73 -14.28 -0.93
C ILE A 153 -11.73 -15.43 -0.84
N GLY A 154 -10.63 -15.24 -0.13
CA GLY A 154 -9.60 -16.26 0.04
C GLY A 154 -8.33 -15.70 0.68
N TRP A 155 -7.23 -16.41 0.43
CA TRP A 155 -5.89 -16.09 0.91
C TRP A 155 -4.89 -16.16 -0.23
N VAL A 156 -3.81 -15.39 -0.12
CA VAL A 156 -2.68 -15.42 -1.06
C VAL A 156 -1.38 -15.74 -0.35
N SER A 157 -0.43 -16.34 -1.06
CA SER A 157 0.95 -16.50 -0.59
C SER A 157 1.72 -15.17 -0.62
N LYS A 158 2.95 -15.16 -0.08
CA LYS A 158 3.89 -14.04 -0.25
C LYS A 158 4.14 -13.70 -1.73
N ALA A 159 4.09 -14.69 -2.63
CA ALA A 159 4.24 -14.49 -4.08
C ALA A 159 2.97 -13.96 -4.78
N GLY A 160 1.86 -13.83 -4.05
CA GLY A 160 0.59 -13.32 -4.59
C GLY A 160 -0.30 -14.38 -5.25
N ASN A 161 0.05 -15.67 -5.15
CA ASN A 161 -0.78 -16.75 -5.68
C ASN A 161 -1.94 -17.06 -4.74
N THR A 162 -3.14 -17.27 -5.28
CA THR A 162 -4.28 -17.71 -4.47
C THR A 162 -4.05 -19.12 -3.94
N LEU A 163 -4.09 -19.27 -2.63
CA LEU A 163 -3.85 -20.54 -1.94
C LEU A 163 -5.07 -21.46 -2.03
N LYS A 164 -4.82 -22.73 -2.33
CA LYS A 164 -5.82 -23.80 -2.33
C LYS A 164 -5.53 -24.73 -1.17
N PHE A 165 -6.48 -24.84 -0.25
CA PHE A 165 -6.32 -25.60 0.97
C PHE A 165 -6.84 -27.04 0.80
N ASP A 166 -6.13 -27.99 1.40
CA ASP A 166 -6.54 -29.38 1.51
C ASP A 166 -7.50 -29.61 2.70
N GLU A 167 -7.82 -30.88 2.97
CA GLU A 167 -8.68 -31.29 4.08
C GLU A 167 -8.11 -30.96 5.47
N ASN A 168 -6.81 -30.73 5.58
CA ASN A 168 -6.12 -30.35 6.82
C ASN A 168 -5.93 -28.83 6.94
N SER A 169 -6.58 -28.05 6.07
CA SER A 169 -6.41 -26.59 5.99
C SER A 169 -4.98 -26.14 5.71
N ILE A 170 -4.21 -26.97 4.98
CA ILE A 170 -2.85 -26.67 4.53
C ILE A 170 -2.87 -26.33 3.05
N ALA A 171 -2.11 -25.31 2.66
CA ALA A 171 -1.87 -24.95 1.27
C ALA A 171 -0.36 -24.84 1.00
N ILE A 172 0.05 -25.20 -0.21
CA ILE A 172 1.43 -25.06 -0.69
C ILE A 172 1.42 -24.07 -1.85
N ASP A 173 2.29 -23.07 -1.79
CA ASP A 173 2.46 -22.16 -2.91
C ASP A 173 3.28 -22.81 -4.04
N ASN A 174 2.81 -22.70 -5.27
CA ASN A 174 3.47 -23.31 -6.42
C ASN A 174 4.68 -22.50 -6.92
N PHE A 175 4.91 -21.30 -6.39
CA PHE A 175 6.05 -20.46 -6.77
C PHE A 175 7.32 -20.83 -6.00
N ASP A 176 7.24 -20.92 -4.67
CA ASP A 176 8.37 -21.15 -3.78
C ASP A 176 8.28 -22.44 -2.94
N ASN A 177 7.15 -23.16 -2.99
CA ASN A 177 6.83 -24.31 -2.13
C ASN A 177 6.62 -23.97 -0.64
N SER A 178 6.49 -22.69 -0.30
CA SER A 178 6.14 -22.29 1.06
C SER A 178 4.78 -22.85 1.46
N LYS A 179 4.67 -23.29 2.72
CA LYS A 179 3.47 -23.93 3.25
C LYS A 179 2.75 -23.02 4.21
N TYR A 180 1.44 -22.98 4.09
CA TYR A 180 0.56 -22.16 4.91
C TYR A 180 -0.52 -23.02 5.53
N LYS A 181 -1.01 -22.60 6.70
CA LYS A 181 -2.12 -23.24 7.39
C LYS A 181 -3.12 -22.19 7.88
N ILE A 182 -4.41 -22.51 7.78
CA ILE A 182 -5.45 -21.69 8.43
C ILE A 182 -5.63 -22.18 9.87
N GLU A 183 -5.43 -21.28 10.83
CA GLU A 183 -5.73 -21.51 12.24
C GLU A 183 -6.45 -20.29 12.84
N ASN A 184 -7.57 -20.53 13.55
CA ASN A 184 -8.38 -19.49 14.19
C ASN A 184 -8.74 -18.32 13.24
N ASP A 185 -9.18 -18.64 12.02
CA ASP A 185 -9.50 -17.67 10.95
C ASP A 185 -8.31 -16.79 10.50
N ASN A 186 -7.07 -17.22 10.74
CA ASN A 186 -5.87 -16.53 10.27
C ASN A 186 -5.00 -17.47 9.44
N LEU A 187 -4.29 -16.92 8.46
CA LEU A 187 -3.28 -17.64 7.71
C LEU A 187 -1.92 -17.55 8.42
N ILE A 188 -1.28 -18.69 8.64
CA ILE A 188 0.03 -18.82 9.25
C ILE A 188 0.97 -19.48 8.24
N LEU A 189 2.16 -18.89 8.04
CA LEU A 189 3.26 -19.52 7.31
C LEU A 189 3.92 -20.56 8.23
N ILE A 190 3.94 -21.82 7.81
CA ILE A 190 4.47 -22.94 8.61
C ILE A 190 5.80 -23.49 8.06
N GLU A 191 6.13 -23.20 6.80
CA GLU A 191 7.39 -23.59 6.14
C GLU A 191 7.71 -22.58 5.03
N GLU A 192 8.95 -22.10 4.95
CA GLU A 192 9.44 -21.21 3.87
C GLU A 192 9.94 -21.99 2.66
#